data_AF-A0A3N1Y145-F1
#
_entry.id   AF-A0A3N1Y145-F1
#
_cell.length_a   1.000
_cell.length_b   1.000
_cell.length_c   1.000
_cell.angle_alpha   90.00
_cell.angle_beta   90.00
_cell.angle_gamma   90.00
#
_symmetry.space_group_name_H-M   'P 1'
#
loop_
_entity.id
_entity.type
_entity.pdbx_description
1 polymer ?
#
loop_
_entity_poly.entity_id
_entity_poly.type
_entity_poly.pdbx_seq_one_letter_code
_entity_poly.pdbx_strand_id
1 'polypeptide(L)'
;MPRDRGSFMGARGRLLRWSGWFLFGVSGLLWIESLWYLAEVLGGSGAPASAREWAFVLAIVPAHLTGLVFLLLWPPLALAALLTGRRTAVLALGVALGTAAAAFVGVDAVVYRLYRFHLNGFVWEILTGGAAGRMLPLGSGTVAAAAGVVALLLLLCAGLAAAVWRALGAGRLRRGWTVAGAMAALLLAANAYHAVADARGDAAITRHGRLLPVVAPATARKFLRERFGIEPPRGAALAAAGGTLRYPLAPLRCPADGPAPDIVVVVIDSWRFDMLDPEVTPNLWRLGRQAWVFTDHLSGGNASRYGVFSLMTGLVASYWDPMKRAQRGSVLFDALRARGYRILAYGSAGLASPPFDATVFANVRDRITLEIPGRSVAERDRRMTERFLAELDPDDPRPLFAFLYYDAPHGKDYPPQPPAPFRPVWARIDFLALGPDFDPVPYRNRYKNAIWYDDRLVAQVVEALERRGRPQVVVVTSDHGEEFNETGGNFWGHNSNFSPWQVQVPLLVRWPGGTHRVFTHPTSHVDLLPTLLGDALGCTSPPGSYANGRPLIDTSPRPFRVLGSWGRIAVASGGRVFVSEQMRPLEAYDYRTWRPLPQARPDGAVMAAALAEMSRFLAR
;
A
#
# COMPACT_ATOMS: atom_id res chain seq x y z
N MET A 1 -36.75 5.19 62.47
CA MET A 1 -36.25 4.96 61.09
C MET A 1 -35.29 6.07 60.70
N PRO A 2 -33.97 5.86 60.71
CA PRO A 2 -33.05 6.67 59.95
C PRO A 2 -32.74 5.98 58.62
N ARG A 3 -33.06 6.64 57.51
CA ARG A 3 -32.59 6.25 56.17
C ARG A 3 -31.08 6.48 56.10
N ASP A 4 -30.34 5.39 56.09
CA ASP A 4 -28.89 5.37 55.96
C ASP A 4 -28.47 5.90 54.57
N ARG A 5 -27.92 7.13 54.55
CA ARG A 5 -27.42 7.82 53.35
C ARG A 5 -26.07 7.24 52.87
N GLY A 6 -25.63 6.08 53.37
CA GLY A 6 -24.38 5.42 52.98
C GLY A 6 -24.40 4.55 51.72
N SER A 7 -25.58 4.21 51.16
CA SER A 7 -25.66 3.17 50.10
C SER A 7 -25.43 3.67 48.66
N PHE A 8 -25.60 4.97 48.40
CA PHE A 8 -25.58 5.52 47.04
C PHE A 8 -24.16 5.64 46.45
N MET A 9 -23.16 5.96 47.29
CA MET A 9 -21.75 6.04 46.90
C MET A 9 -21.03 4.67 46.92
N GLY A 10 -21.50 3.70 47.70
CA GLY A 10 -20.86 2.39 47.85
C GLY A 10 -20.93 1.52 46.59
N ALA A 11 -22.12 1.34 46.02
CA ALA A 11 -22.31 0.46 44.85
C ALA A 11 -21.71 1.05 43.56
N ARG A 12 -21.96 2.33 43.30
CA ARG A 12 -21.42 3.04 42.11
C ARG A 12 -19.91 3.24 42.19
N GLY A 13 -19.39 3.60 43.35
CA GLY A 13 -17.94 3.70 43.58
C GLY A 13 -17.24 2.35 43.39
N ARG A 14 -17.86 1.24 43.82
CA ARG A 14 -17.34 -0.11 43.55
C ARG A 14 -17.34 -0.45 42.06
N LEU A 15 -18.37 -0.05 41.31
CA LEU A 15 -18.45 -0.25 39.86
C LEU A 15 -17.40 0.57 39.09
N LEU A 16 -17.14 1.83 39.50
CA LEU A 16 -16.07 2.64 38.93
C LEU A 16 -14.68 2.06 39.20
N ARG A 17 -14.45 1.54 40.41
CA ARG A 17 -13.20 0.82 40.72
C ARG A 17 -13.08 -0.47 39.92
N TRP A 18 -14.19 -1.19 39.73
CA TRP A 18 -14.24 -2.39 38.89
C TRP A 18 -13.90 -2.07 37.44
N SER A 19 -14.48 -1.02 36.84
CA SER A 19 -14.19 -0.67 35.45
C SER A 19 -12.72 -0.35 35.23
N GLY A 20 -12.07 0.38 36.14
CA GLY A 20 -10.63 0.67 36.05
C GLY A 20 -9.76 -0.60 36.08
N TRP A 21 -10.00 -1.51 37.04
CA TRP A 21 -9.23 -2.76 37.12
C TRP A 21 -9.54 -3.74 36.00
N PHE A 22 -10.80 -3.80 35.55
CA PHE A 22 -11.19 -4.61 34.41
C PHE A 22 -10.50 -4.14 33.14
N LEU A 23 -10.53 -2.83 32.85
CA LEU A 23 -9.85 -2.26 31.68
C LEU A 23 -8.34 -2.45 31.73
N PHE A 24 -7.71 -2.32 32.91
CA PHE A 24 -6.29 -2.66 33.06
C PHE A 24 -6.00 -4.13 32.75
N GLY A 25 -6.88 -5.05 33.16
CA GLY A 25 -6.79 -6.46 32.79
C GLY A 25 -6.98 -6.71 31.29
N VAL A 26 -7.92 -6.00 30.65
CA VAL A 26 -8.11 -6.02 29.19
C VAL A 26 -6.83 -5.52 28.50
N SER A 27 -6.22 -4.43 28.98
CA SER A 27 -4.93 -3.97 28.45
C SER A 27 -3.88 -5.07 28.50
N GLY A 28 -3.80 -5.84 29.60
CA GLY A 28 -2.88 -6.98 29.70
C GLY A 28 -3.10 -8.05 28.63
N LEU A 29 -4.35 -8.35 28.28
CA LEU A 29 -4.69 -9.25 27.17
C LEU A 29 -4.18 -8.67 25.83
N LEU A 30 -4.42 -7.38 25.58
CA LEU A 30 -3.95 -6.72 24.35
C LEU A 30 -2.42 -6.67 24.26
N TRP A 31 -1.71 -6.55 25.40
CA TRP A 31 -0.26 -6.61 25.43
C TRP A 31 0.24 -7.98 24.97
N ILE A 32 -0.39 -9.07 25.44
CA ILE A 32 -0.03 -10.45 25.06
C ILE A 32 -0.28 -10.66 23.56
N GLU A 33 -1.45 -10.26 23.06
CA GLU A 33 -1.77 -10.32 21.62
C GLU A 33 -0.76 -9.53 20.79
N SER A 34 -0.34 -8.36 21.29
CA SER A 34 0.64 -7.53 20.60
C SER A 34 2.04 -8.11 20.61
N LEU A 35 2.49 -8.67 21.74
CA LEU A 35 3.78 -9.34 21.82
C LEU A 35 3.89 -10.53 20.88
N TRP A 36 2.79 -11.27 20.65
CA TRP A 36 2.78 -12.39 19.71
C TRP A 36 3.11 -11.94 18.28
N TYR A 37 2.38 -10.97 17.70
CA TYR A 37 2.69 -10.53 16.34
C TYR A 37 4.00 -9.74 16.28
N LEU A 38 4.34 -8.98 17.31
CA LEU A 38 5.61 -8.26 17.37
C LEU A 38 6.80 -9.23 17.40
N ALA A 39 6.70 -10.41 18.01
CA ALA A 39 7.76 -11.41 17.93
C ALA A 39 8.02 -11.86 16.48
N GLU A 40 6.97 -12.02 15.67
CA GLU A 40 7.10 -12.40 14.25
C GLU A 40 7.61 -11.24 13.37
N VAL A 41 7.21 -10.00 13.64
CA VAL A 41 7.67 -8.81 12.89
C VAL A 41 9.10 -8.41 13.29
N LEU A 42 9.42 -8.48 14.57
CA LEU A 42 10.73 -8.14 15.13
C LEU A 42 11.73 -9.30 15.05
N GLY A 43 11.32 -10.50 14.59
CA GLY A 43 12.21 -11.62 14.31
C GLY A 43 13.01 -11.46 13.00
N GLY A 44 12.65 -10.49 12.15
CA GLY A 44 13.29 -10.22 10.85
C GLY A 44 14.04 -8.88 10.80
N SER A 45 14.06 -8.24 9.62
CA SER A 45 14.74 -6.96 9.39
C SER A 45 14.16 -5.76 10.18
N GLY A 46 13.03 -5.93 10.87
CA GLY A 46 12.39 -4.93 11.74
C GLY A 46 12.83 -4.95 13.21
N ALA A 47 13.68 -5.89 13.63
CA ALA A 47 14.11 -6.06 15.01
C ALA A 47 14.71 -4.78 15.63
N PRO A 48 14.44 -4.48 16.92
CA PRO A 48 15.19 -3.47 17.66
C PRO A 48 16.66 -3.86 17.70
N ALA A 49 17.54 -3.02 17.14
CA ALA A 49 18.96 -3.35 16.98
C ALA A 49 19.80 -3.02 18.23
N SER A 50 19.20 -2.36 19.22
CA SER A 50 19.89 -1.83 20.40
C SER A 50 19.02 -1.85 21.65
N ALA A 51 19.66 -1.85 22.82
CA ALA A 51 18.97 -1.85 24.12
C ALA A 51 18.01 -0.66 24.28
N ARG A 52 18.34 0.51 23.71
CA ARG A 52 17.46 1.69 23.73
C ARG A 52 16.20 1.52 22.89
N GLU A 53 16.28 0.80 21.78
CA GLU A 53 15.11 0.52 20.94
C GLU A 53 14.20 -0.49 21.62
N TRP A 54 14.78 -1.54 22.22
CA TRP A 54 14.05 -2.48 23.05
C TRP A 54 13.36 -1.77 24.23
N ALA A 55 14.07 -0.90 24.93
CA ALA A 55 13.49 -0.12 26.02
C ALA A 55 12.33 0.76 25.54
N PHE A 56 12.45 1.39 24.38
CA PHE A 56 11.36 2.17 23.80
C PHE A 56 10.14 1.31 23.46
N VAL A 57 10.33 0.19 22.75
CA VAL A 57 9.24 -0.72 22.36
C VAL A 57 8.53 -1.29 23.61
N LEU A 58 9.29 -1.77 24.58
CA LEU A 58 8.76 -2.32 25.83
C LEU A 58 8.05 -1.27 26.69
N ALA A 59 8.36 0.01 26.53
CA ALA A 59 7.66 1.11 27.20
C ALA A 59 6.40 1.55 26.44
N ILE A 60 6.50 1.77 25.12
CA ILE A 60 5.42 2.35 24.33
C ILE A 60 4.25 1.38 24.13
N VAL A 61 4.51 0.08 23.97
CA VAL A 61 3.48 -0.95 23.78
C VAL A 61 2.46 -0.97 24.93
N PRO A 62 2.87 -1.22 26.18
CA PRO A 62 1.91 -1.26 27.28
C PRO A 62 1.29 0.11 27.57
N ALA A 63 2.08 1.19 27.43
CA ALA A 63 1.60 2.53 27.72
C ALA A 63 0.54 3.03 26.73
N HIS A 64 0.80 2.86 25.43
CA HIS A 64 -0.13 3.29 24.38
C HIS A 64 -1.42 2.50 24.41
N LEU A 65 -1.35 1.16 24.42
CA LEU A 65 -2.55 0.32 24.43
C LEU A 65 -3.41 0.57 25.67
N THR A 66 -2.79 0.75 26.83
CA THR A 66 -3.52 1.11 28.05
C THR A 66 -4.14 2.50 27.94
N GLY A 67 -3.39 3.48 27.45
CA GLY A 67 -3.91 4.83 27.22
C GLY A 67 -5.12 4.82 26.28
N LEU A 68 -5.04 4.08 25.17
CA LEU A 68 -6.12 3.95 24.18
C LEU A 68 -7.36 3.26 24.76
N VAL A 69 -7.19 2.14 25.46
CA VAL A 69 -8.28 1.41 26.13
C VAL A 69 -9.01 2.33 27.12
N PHE A 70 -8.26 3.07 27.94
CA PHE A 70 -8.87 3.97 28.91
C PHE A 70 -9.52 5.19 28.23
N LEU A 71 -8.91 5.75 27.19
CA LEU A 71 -9.47 6.88 26.45
C LEU A 71 -10.81 6.53 25.80
N LEU A 72 -10.91 5.35 25.19
CA LEU A 72 -12.10 4.96 24.42
C LEU A 72 -13.16 4.22 25.25
N LEU A 73 -12.75 3.33 26.15
CA LEU A 73 -13.68 2.41 26.83
C LEU A 73 -14.06 2.83 28.25
N TRP A 74 -13.23 3.61 28.94
CA TRP A 74 -13.54 4.04 30.31
C TRP A 74 -14.72 5.02 30.38
N PRO A 75 -14.85 6.05 29.52
CA PRO A 75 -15.98 6.98 29.56
C PRO A 75 -17.36 6.30 29.48
N PRO A 76 -17.66 5.41 28.51
CA PRO A 76 -18.97 4.76 28.46
C PRO A 76 -19.22 3.83 29.65
N LEU A 77 -18.19 3.15 30.17
CA LEU A 77 -18.33 2.31 31.37
C LEU A 77 -18.54 3.12 32.65
N ALA A 78 -17.82 4.23 32.80
CA ALA A 78 -17.98 5.15 33.92
C ALA A 78 -19.38 5.77 33.90
N LEU A 79 -19.86 6.19 32.73
CA LEU A 79 -21.21 6.71 32.56
C LEU A 79 -22.26 5.65 32.90
N ALA A 80 -22.13 4.41 32.40
CA ALA A 80 -23.04 3.32 32.73
C ALA A 80 -23.05 3.00 34.24
N ALA A 81 -21.88 3.03 34.90
CA ALA A 81 -21.75 2.84 36.34
C ALA A 81 -22.43 3.95 37.15
N LEU A 82 -22.30 5.21 36.71
CA LEU A 82 -22.87 6.37 37.36
C LEU A 82 -24.40 6.46 37.17
N LEU A 83 -24.88 6.24 35.94
CA LEU A 83 -26.30 6.35 35.60
C LEU A 83 -27.11 5.16 36.09
N THR A 84 -26.70 3.94 35.76
CA THR A 84 -27.53 2.75 36.03
C THR A 84 -27.31 2.21 37.44
N GLY A 85 -26.07 2.23 37.93
CA GLY A 85 -25.66 1.52 39.16
C GLY A 85 -25.91 0.01 39.12
N ARG A 86 -26.34 -0.56 37.98
CA ARG A 86 -26.71 -1.98 37.83
C ARG A 86 -25.48 -2.80 37.51
N ARG A 87 -25.07 -3.67 38.43
CA ARG A 87 -23.88 -4.53 38.29
C ARG A 87 -23.89 -5.31 36.97
N THR A 88 -24.97 -6.02 36.66
CA THR A 88 -25.05 -6.87 35.47
C THR A 88 -24.90 -6.07 34.18
N ALA A 89 -25.52 -4.89 34.10
CA ALA A 89 -25.42 -4.01 32.94
C ALA A 89 -23.99 -3.51 32.72
N VAL A 90 -23.31 -3.03 33.77
CA VAL A 90 -21.93 -2.52 33.68
C VAL A 90 -20.94 -3.63 33.35
N LEU A 91 -21.11 -4.83 33.95
CA LEU A 91 -20.25 -5.98 33.66
C LEU A 91 -20.46 -6.48 32.23
N ALA A 92 -21.70 -6.62 31.77
CA ALA A 92 -22.00 -7.06 30.41
C ALA A 92 -21.45 -6.07 29.36
N LEU A 93 -21.63 -4.77 29.60
CA LEU A 93 -21.05 -3.73 28.73
C LEU A 93 -19.52 -3.79 28.75
N GLY A 94 -18.90 -3.98 29.91
CA GLY A 94 -17.44 -4.12 30.02
C GLY A 94 -16.93 -5.32 29.24
N VAL A 95 -17.55 -6.49 29.41
CA VAL A 95 -17.20 -7.70 28.66
C VAL A 95 -17.35 -7.46 27.15
N ALA A 96 -18.48 -6.92 26.70
CA ALA A 96 -18.70 -6.64 25.28
C ALA A 96 -17.65 -5.67 24.69
N LEU A 97 -17.36 -4.57 25.37
CA LEU A 97 -16.37 -3.59 24.93
C LEU A 97 -14.94 -4.16 24.95
N GLY A 98 -14.59 -4.93 25.99
CA GLY A 98 -13.29 -5.58 26.10
C GLY A 98 -13.07 -6.61 24.99
N THR A 99 -14.07 -7.45 24.72
CA THR A 99 -14.04 -8.43 23.63
C THR A 99 -13.94 -7.75 22.26
N ALA A 100 -14.69 -6.67 22.04
CA ALA A 100 -14.62 -5.91 20.79
C ALA A 100 -13.23 -5.28 20.58
N ALA A 101 -12.61 -4.74 21.64
CA ALA A 101 -11.27 -4.17 21.58
C ALA A 101 -10.19 -5.24 21.29
N ALA A 102 -10.27 -6.40 21.94
CA ALA A 102 -9.37 -7.53 21.67
C ALA A 102 -9.55 -8.07 20.25
N ALA A 103 -10.79 -8.26 19.79
CA ALA A 103 -11.05 -8.67 18.42
C ALA A 103 -10.51 -7.66 17.39
N PHE A 104 -10.66 -6.35 17.65
CA PHE A 104 -10.11 -5.31 16.79
C PHE A 104 -8.58 -5.36 16.72
N VAL A 105 -7.90 -5.42 17.86
CA VAL A 105 -6.43 -5.51 17.92
C VAL A 105 -5.93 -6.80 17.27
N GLY A 106 -6.61 -7.94 17.48
CA GLY A 106 -6.28 -9.20 16.81
C GLY A 106 -6.41 -9.14 15.29
N VAL A 107 -7.50 -8.57 14.76
CA VAL A 107 -7.67 -8.38 13.31
C VAL A 107 -6.61 -7.44 12.76
N ASP A 108 -6.37 -6.31 13.42
CA ASP A 108 -5.35 -5.35 13.02
C ASP A 108 -3.94 -5.95 13.05
N ALA A 109 -3.61 -6.76 14.06
CA ALA A 109 -2.34 -7.49 14.15
C ALA A 109 -2.14 -8.44 12.96
N VAL A 110 -3.19 -9.17 12.55
CA VAL A 110 -3.14 -10.03 11.35
C VAL A 110 -2.91 -9.20 10.09
N VAL A 111 -3.62 -8.08 9.93
CA VAL A 111 -3.45 -7.18 8.78
C VAL A 111 -2.03 -6.60 8.75
N TYR A 112 -1.52 -6.12 9.89
CA TYR A 112 -0.18 -5.59 10.01
C TYR A 112 0.89 -6.65 9.76
N ARG A 113 0.65 -7.89 10.20
CA ARG A 113 1.54 -9.01 9.95
C ARG A 113 1.69 -9.29 8.45
N LEU A 114 0.59 -9.26 7.70
CA LEU A 114 0.57 -9.57 6.27
C LEU A 114 1.03 -8.39 5.41
N TYR A 115 0.57 -7.19 5.72
CA TYR A 115 0.68 -6.04 4.81
C TYR A 115 1.50 -4.86 5.36
N ARG A 116 1.92 -4.91 6.63
CA ARG A 116 2.75 -3.87 7.29
C ARG A 116 2.11 -2.48 7.34
N PHE A 117 0.78 -2.42 7.27
CA PHE A 117 -0.03 -1.26 7.61
C PHE A 117 -1.14 -1.66 8.56
N HIS A 118 -1.59 -0.72 9.39
CA HIS A 118 -2.73 -0.89 10.28
C HIS A 118 -4.05 -0.57 9.57
N LEU A 119 -5.16 -1.08 10.10
CA LEU A 119 -6.51 -0.76 9.64
C LEU A 119 -6.67 0.76 9.52
N ASN A 120 -7.02 1.22 8.33
CA ASN A 120 -7.13 2.64 7.99
C ASN A 120 -8.27 2.86 6.98
N GLY A 121 -8.42 4.10 6.50
CA GLY A 121 -9.46 4.46 5.53
C GLY A 121 -9.44 3.64 4.24
N PHE A 122 -8.27 3.15 3.80
CA PHE A 122 -8.18 2.28 2.62
C PHE A 122 -8.85 0.93 2.85
N VAL A 123 -8.63 0.30 4.01
CA VAL A 123 -9.33 -0.95 4.34
C VAL A 123 -10.83 -0.74 4.39
N TRP A 124 -11.29 0.41 4.90
CA TRP A 124 -12.70 0.77 4.88
C TRP A 124 -13.24 0.99 3.46
N GLU A 125 -12.48 1.64 2.57
CA GLU A 125 -12.82 1.77 1.15
C GLU A 125 -12.97 0.40 0.47
N ILE A 126 -12.09 -0.57 0.78
CA ILE A 126 -12.21 -1.95 0.26
C ILE A 126 -13.46 -2.66 0.80
N LEU A 127 -13.71 -2.55 2.10
CA LEU A 127 -14.86 -3.19 2.78
C LEU A 127 -16.20 -2.64 2.29
N THR A 128 -16.29 -1.33 2.08
CA THR A 128 -17.54 -0.66 1.66
C THR A 128 -17.73 -0.62 0.14
N GLY A 129 -16.65 -0.68 -0.64
CA GLY A 129 -16.68 -0.65 -2.11
C GLY A 129 -17.08 -1.96 -2.79
N GLY A 130 -17.54 -2.98 -2.05
CA GLY A 130 -17.96 -4.28 -2.62
C GLY A 130 -16.83 -5.15 -3.17
N ALA A 131 -15.57 -4.73 -2.99
CA ALA A 131 -14.37 -5.45 -3.43
C ALA A 131 -13.86 -6.46 -2.39
N ALA A 132 -14.21 -6.29 -1.11
CA ALA A 132 -13.69 -7.14 -0.03
C ALA A 132 -13.93 -8.64 -0.20
N GLY A 133 -15.14 -9.04 -0.62
CA GLY A 133 -15.46 -10.45 -0.88
C GLY A 133 -14.71 -11.05 -2.08
N ARG A 134 -14.21 -10.21 -3.00
CA ARG A 134 -13.42 -10.62 -4.16
C ARG A 134 -11.91 -10.66 -3.86
N MET A 135 -11.45 -9.81 -2.93
CA MET A 135 -10.03 -9.69 -2.57
C MET A 135 -9.60 -10.63 -1.43
N LEU A 136 -10.49 -10.98 -0.51
CA LEU A 136 -10.23 -11.93 0.58
C LEU A 136 -11.38 -12.95 0.68
N PRO A 137 -11.42 -13.98 -0.20
CA PRO A 137 -12.40 -15.05 -0.09
C PRO A 137 -12.10 -15.89 1.16
N LEU A 138 -12.73 -15.54 2.29
CA LEU A 138 -12.60 -16.29 3.53
C LEU A 138 -13.33 -17.63 3.41
N GLY A 139 -12.60 -18.71 3.68
CA GLY A 139 -13.20 -20.05 3.76
C GLY A 139 -14.18 -20.18 4.91
N SER A 140 -15.15 -21.09 4.80
CA SER A 140 -16.02 -21.47 5.92
C SER A 140 -15.23 -21.89 7.16
N GLY A 141 -14.12 -22.60 6.97
CA GLY A 141 -13.18 -22.95 8.06
C GLY A 141 -12.54 -21.72 8.72
N THR A 142 -12.11 -20.74 7.93
CA THR A 142 -11.54 -19.48 8.44
C THR A 142 -12.57 -18.67 9.22
N VAL A 143 -13.81 -18.60 8.73
CA VAL A 143 -14.93 -17.93 9.43
C VAL A 143 -15.24 -18.65 10.75
N ALA A 144 -15.29 -19.98 10.76
CA ALA A 144 -15.51 -20.76 11.97
C ALA A 144 -14.37 -20.57 13.00
N ALA A 145 -13.11 -20.56 12.54
CA ALA A 145 -11.97 -20.28 13.39
C ALA A 145 -12.05 -18.86 14.00
N ALA A 146 -12.36 -17.84 13.19
CA ALA A 146 -12.55 -16.47 13.67
C ALA A 146 -13.67 -16.37 14.70
N ALA A 147 -14.82 -17.03 14.48
CA ALA A 147 -15.91 -17.10 15.45
C ALA A 147 -15.47 -17.79 16.75
N GLY A 148 -14.67 -18.86 16.66
CA GLY A 148 -14.08 -19.54 17.81
C GLY A 148 -13.14 -18.64 18.62
N VAL A 149 -12.30 -17.84 17.96
CA VAL A 149 -11.43 -16.85 18.62
C VAL A 149 -12.27 -15.80 19.34
N VAL A 150 -13.29 -15.23 18.69
CA VAL A 150 -14.18 -14.24 19.33
C VAL A 150 -14.91 -14.84 20.54
N ALA A 151 -15.37 -16.09 20.46
CA ALA A 151 -15.98 -16.79 21.59
C ALA A 151 -14.98 -16.99 22.74
N LEU A 152 -13.73 -17.36 22.45
CA LEU A 152 -12.68 -17.46 23.45
C LEU A 152 -12.39 -16.11 24.12
N LEU A 153 -12.26 -15.03 23.33
CA LEU A 153 -12.06 -13.67 23.86
C LEU A 153 -13.23 -13.24 24.75
N LEU A 154 -14.46 -13.59 24.39
CA LEU A 154 -15.64 -13.36 25.22
C LEU A 154 -15.55 -14.08 26.56
N LEU A 155 -15.17 -15.35 26.56
CA LEU A 155 -15.00 -16.15 27.77
C LEU A 155 -13.86 -15.61 28.66
N LEU A 156 -12.75 -15.21 28.06
CA LEU A 156 -11.61 -14.60 28.77
C LEU A 156 -12.02 -13.27 29.42
N CYS A 157 -12.72 -12.39 28.69
CA CYS A 157 -13.24 -11.15 29.25
C CYS A 157 -14.27 -11.39 30.35
N ALA A 158 -15.18 -12.37 30.20
CA ALA A 158 -16.16 -12.73 31.23
C ALA A 158 -15.49 -13.30 32.49
N GLY A 159 -14.49 -14.17 32.32
CA GLY A 159 -13.68 -14.71 33.42
C GLY A 159 -12.92 -13.60 34.15
N LEU A 160 -12.27 -12.71 33.41
CA LEU A 160 -11.58 -11.53 33.96
C LEU A 160 -12.55 -10.62 34.73
N ALA A 161 -13.73 -10.33 34.16
CA ALA A 161 -14.77 -9.53 34.80
C ALA A 161 -15.18 -10.10 36.16
N ALA A 162 -15.41 -11.41 36.22
CA ALA A 162 -15.75 -12.12 37.45
C ALA A 162 -14.58 -12.13 38.46
N ALA A 163 -13.35 -12.38 38.00
CA ALA A 163 -12.16 -12.41 38.83
C ALA A 163 -11.89 -11.04 39.49
N VAL A 164 -11.94 -9.95 38.72
CA VAL A 164 -11.77 -8.58 39.22
C VAL A 164 -12.86 -8.23 40.24
N TRP A 165 -14.11 -8.63 39.99
CA TRP A 165 -15.21 -8.40 40.92
C TRP A 165 -15.00 -9.09 42.27
N ARG A 166 -14.54 -10.35 42.25
CA ARG A 166 -14.20 -11.13 43.45
C ARG A 166 -13.00 -10.54 44.19
N ALA A 167 -11.94 -10.17 43.47
CA ALA A 167 -10.73 -9.59 44.05
C ALA A 167 -10.98 -8.22 44.71
N LEU A 168 -11.87 -7.40 44.13
CA LEU A 168 -12.34 -6.16 44.76
C LEU A 168 -13.14 -6.42 46.03
N GLY A 169 -14.01 -7.45 46.02
CA GLY A 169 -14.74 -7.87 47.22
C GLY A 169 -13.84 -8.34 48.35
N ALA A 170 -12.73 -9.01 48.01
CA ALA A 170 -11.71 -9.46 48.95
C ALA A 170 -10.69 -8.36 49.34
N GLY A 171 -10.87 -7.12 48.87
CA GLY A 171 -9.99 -6.00 49.23
C GLY A 171 -8.56 -6.07 48.66
N ARG A 172 -8.29 -6.96 47.69
CA ARG A 172 -6.94 -7.16 47.12
C ARG A 172 -6.50 -6.04 46.17
N LEU A 173 -7.45 -5.32 45.58
CA LEU A 173 -7.21 -4.31 44.52
C LEU A 173 -7.37 -2.87 45.04
N ARG A 174 -6.44 -2.44 45.89
CA ARG A 174 -6.48 -1.14 46.61
C ARG A 174 -5.70 0.00 45.93
N ARG A 175 -4.65 -0.30 45.17
CA ARG A 175 -3.67 0.70 44.67
C ARG A 175 -3.95 1.19 43.23
N GLY A 176 -5.21 1.37 42.85
CA GLY A 176 -5.59 1.71 41.47
C GLY A 176 -4.97 3.00 40.96
N TRP A 177 -4.97 4.06 41.77
CA TRP A 177 -4.36 5.35 41.43
C TRP A 177 -2.84 5.29 41.26
N THR A 178 -2.15 4.43 42.02
CA THR A 178 -0.71 4.21 41.87
C THR A 178 -0.40 3.57 40.52
N VAL A 179 -1.17 2.54 40.13
CA VAL A 179 -1.02 1.88 38.83
C VAL A 179 -1.33 2.85 37.69
N ALA A 180 -2.43 3.61 37.79
CA ALA A 180 -2.80 4.61 36.81
C ALA A 180 -1.71 5.70 36.65
N GLY A 181 -1.17 6.21 37.76
CA GLY A 181 -0.08 7.18 37.77
C GLY A 181 1.19 6.62 37.12
N ALA A 182 1.54 5.36 37.40
CA ALA A 182 2.69 4.71 36.77
C ALA A 182 2.52 4.54 35.25
N MET A 183 1.33 4.12 34.79
CA MET A 183 1.04 3.99 33.36
C MET A 183 1.01 5.34 32.64
N ALA A 184 0.46 6.38 33.28
CA ALA A 184 0.48 7.74 32.76
C ALA A 184 1.92 8.27 32.66
N ALA A 185 2.74 8.05 33.70
CA ALA A 185 4.15 8.43 33.68
C ALA A 185 4.92 7.69 32.57
N LEU A 186 4.66 6.39 32.37
CA LEU A 186 5.27 5.60 31.29
C LEU A 186 4.87 6.12 29.92
N LEU A 187 3.58 6.44 29.71
CA LEU A 187 3.07 7.01 28.46
C LEU A 187 3.71 8.37 28.16
N LEU A 188 3.79 9.24 29.15
CA LEU A 188 4.43 10.56 29.03
C LEU A 188 5.93 10.42 28.75
N ALA A 189 6.63 9.53 29.45
CA ALA A 189 8.06 9.29 29.24
C ALA A 189 8.35 8.74 27.84
N ALA A 190 7.59 7.74 27.39
CA ALA A 190 7.76 7.15 26.06
C ALA A 190 7.48 8.17 24.95
N ASN A 191 6.44 8.99 25.08
CA ASN A 191 6.12 10.05 24.11
C ASN A 191 7.12 11.21 24.15
N ALA A 192 7.63 11.59 25.33
CA ALA A 192 8.69 12.59 25.44
C ALA A 192 9.98 12.10 24.76
N TYR A 193 10.35 10.84 24.98
CA TYR A 193 11.49 10.22 24.32
C TYR A 193 11.32 10.19 22.79
N HIS A 194 10.13 9.79 22.32
CA HIS A 194 9.80 9.83 20.89
C HIS A 194 9.89 11.25 20.32
N ALA A 195 9.34 12.26 20.99
CA ALA A 195 9.37 13.64 20.51
C ALA A 195 10.80 14.19 20.38
N VAL A 196 11.68 13.84 21.30
CA VAL A 196 13.11 14.18 21.22
C VAL A 196 13.80 13.42 20.09
N ALA A 197 13.52 12.13 19.93
CA ALA A 197 14.07 11.32 18.84
C ALA A 197 13.63 11.85 17.46
N ASP A 198 12.35 12.21 17.31
CA ASP A 198 11.80 12.83 16.11
C ASP A 198 12.47 14.18 15.79
N ALA A 199 12.63 15.04 16.80
CA ALA A 199 13.30 16.33 16.61
C ALA A 199 14.77 16.20 16.20
N ARG A 200 15.46 15.13 16.65
CA ARG A 200 16.85 14.81 16.27
C ARG A 200 16.96 14.03 14.96
N GLY A 201 15.85 13.57 14.38
CA GLY A 201 15.83 12.68 13.22
C GLY A 201 16.39 11.29 13.49
N ASP A 202 16.23 10.77 14.71
CA ASP A 202 16.67 9.42 15.09
C ASP A 202 15.67 8.36 14.59
N ALA A 203 15.88 7.94 13.33
CA ALA A 203 15.09 6.90 12.68
C ALA A 203 15.12 5.55 13.41
N ALA A 204 16.11 5.28 14.26
CA ALA A 204 16.18 4.03 15.01
C ALA A 204 15.02 3.91 16.02
N ILE A 205 14.55 5.04 16.57
CA ILE A 205 13.43 5.09 17.52
C ILE A 205 12.10 5.36 16.79
N THR A 206 12.06 6.33 15.89
CA THR A 206 10.79 6.79 15.29
C THR A 206 10.13 5.75 14.38
N ARG A 207 10.90 4.85 13.77
CA ARG A 207 10.37 3.72 12.98
C ARG A 207 9.46 2.78 13.79
N HIS A 208 9.73 2.64 15.08
CA HIS A 208 8.98 1.77 15.99
C HIS A 208 7.62 2.37 16.41
N GLY A 209 7.39 3.65 16.10
CA GLY A 209 6.09 4.30 16.28
C GLY A 209 4.98 3.76 15.36
N ARG A 210 5.29 2.78 14.51
CA ARG A 210 4.35 2.15 13.56
C ARG A 210 4.03 0.71 13.92
N LEU A 211 4.45 0.26 15.09
CA LEU A 211 4.29 -1.13 15.50
C LEU A 211 2.88 -1.43 16.00
N LEU A 212 2.10 -0.42 16.38
CA LEU A 212 0.83 -0.58 17.08
C LEU A 212 -0.30 0.20 16.39
N PRO A 213 -1.54 -0.31 16.45
CA PRO A 213 -2.70 0.37 15.89
C PRO A 213 -2.95 1.74 16.53
N VAL A 214 -3.46 2.67 15.72
CA VAL A 214 -3.90 4.01 16.16
C VAL A 214 -2.80 4.76 16.93
N VAL A 215 -1.53 4.55 16.58
CA VAL A 215 -0.41 5.27 17.17
C VAL A 215 -0.09 6.53 16.38
N ALA A 216 -0.19 7.67 17.06
CA ALA A 216 0.37 8.95 16.63
C ALA A 216 1.31 9.45 17.74
N PRO A 217 2.58 8.99 17.78
CA PRO A 217 3.47 9.34 18.88
C PRO A 217 3.73 10.85 18.87
N ALA A 218 3.94 11.42 20.06
CA ALA A 218 4.12 12.86 20.19
C ALA A 218 5.32 13.38 19.36
N THR A 219 5.12 14.55 18.74
CA THR A 219 6.18 15.34 18.12
C THR A 219 6.14 16.76 18.69
N ALA A 220 7.31 17.39 18.83
CA ALA A 220 7.42 18.71 19.45
C ALA A 220 8.52 19.58 18.81
N ARG A 221 8.76 19.42 17.50
CA ARG A 221 9.91 20.03 16.80
C ARG A 221 10.05 21.53 17.02
N LYS A 222 8.96 22.29 16.89
CA LYS A 222 8.96 23.76 17.09
C LYS A 222 9.39 24.12 18.51
N PHE A 223 8.73 23.53 19.50
CA PHE A 223 9.02 23.76 20.92
C PHE A 223 10.45 23.36 21.30
N LEU A 224 10.91 22.18 20.84
CA LEU A 224 12.24 21.68 21.15
C LEU A 224 13.35 22.53 20.49
N ARG A 225 13.11 23.07 19.30
CA ARG A 225 14.01 24.02 18.66
C ARG A 225 14.08 25.34 19.43
N GLU A 226 12.92 25.95 19.71
CA GLU A 226 12.85 27.28 20.35
C GLU A 226 13.36 27.27 21.79
N ARG A 227 13.08 26.20 22.55
CA ARG A 227 13.39 26.14 23.98
C ARG A 227 14.72 25.45 24.29
N PHE A 228 15.15 24.51 23.46
CA PHE A 228 16.32 23.66 23.72
C PHE A 228 17.35 23.64 22.59
N GLY A 229 17.16 24.42 21.52
CA GLY A 229 18.11 24.49 20.41
C GLY A 229 18.23 23.21 19.58
N ILE A 230 17.27 22.29 19.68
CA ILE A 230 17.29 21.03 18.91
C ILE A 230 16.80 21.33 17.49
N GLU A 231 17.73 21.43 16.55
CA GLU A 231 17.40 21.63 15.14
C GLU A 231 17.10 20.31 14.41
N PRO A 232 16.06 20.26 13.57
CA PRO A 232 15.83 19.11 12.72
C PRO A 232 16.94 18.98 11.67
N PRO A 233 17.35 17.77 11.27
CA PRO A 233 18.32 17.60 10.20
C PRO A 233 17.83 18.26 8.90
N ARG A 234 18.72 18.87 8.13
CA ARG A 234 18.38 19.36 6.77
C ARG A 234 17.93 18.18 5.90
N GLY A 235 16.78 18.31 5.24
CA GLY A 235 16.19 17.25 4.41
C GLY A 235 15.52 16.11 5.19
N ALA A 236 15.19 16.29 6.48
CA ALA A 236 14.69 15.21 7.34
C ALA A 236 13.30 14.64 6.99
N ALA A 237 12.54 15.21 6.06
CA ALA A 237 11.22 14.70 5.70
C ALA A 237 10.91 14.96 4.22
N LEU A 238 10.18 14.04 3.59
CA LEU A 238 9.55 14.26 2.29
C LEU A 238 8.08 14.57 2.53
N ALA A 239 7.67 15.78 2.19
CA ALA A 239 6.27 16.17 2.21
C ALA A 239 5.86 16.53 0.79
N ALA A 240 4.71 16.02 0.33
CA ALA A 240 4.05 16.63 -0.82
C ALA A 240 3.73 18.09 -0.43
N ALA A 241 4.11 19.05 -1.27
CA ALA A 241 3.75 20.43 -1.01
C ALA A 241 2.22 20.56 -1.01
N GLY A 242 1.67 21.40 -0.12
CA GLY A 242 0.31 21.90 -0.29
C GLY A 242 0.25 22.84 -1.51
N GLY A 243 -0.91 22.95 -2.14
CA GLY A 243 -1.08 23.86 -3.28
C GLY A 243 -2.20 23.46 -4.22
N THR A 244 -2.59 24.41 -5.08
CA THR A 244 -3.57 24.17 -6.14
C THR A 244 -2.87 23.51 -7.33
N LEU A 245 -3.47 22.47 -7.89
CA LEU A 245 -2.91 21.77 -9.04
C LEU A 245 -2.84 22.69 -10.27
N ARG A 246 -1.66 22.76 -10.89
CA ARG A 246 -1.40 23.44 -12.17
C ARG A 246 -0.79 22.44 -13.14
N TYR A 247 -1.65 21.67 -13.81
CA TYR A 247 -1.25 20.58 -14.70
C TYR A 247 -2.09 20.54 -15.99
N PRO A 248 -1.47 20.58 -17.18
CA PRO A 248 -0.04 20.84 -17.42
C PRO A 248 0.34 22.30 -17.09
N LEU A 249 1.64 22.61 -17.05
CA LEU A 249 2.14 23.98 -16.83
C LEU A 249 1.90 24.90 -18.04
N ALA A 250 1.75 24.32 -19.22
CA ALA A 250 1.41 24.99 -20.48
C ALA A 250 0.61 24.02 -21.38
N PRO A 251 -0.25 24.52 -22.28
CA PRO A 251 -0.94 23.68 -23.25
C PRO A 251 0.02 22.83 -24.09
N LEU A 252 -0.40 21.60 -24.42
CA LEU A 252 0.37 20.73 -25.29
C LEU A 252 0.45 21.28 -26.72
N ARG A 253 1.65 21.19 -27.32
CA ARG A 253 1.92 21.51 -28.71
C ARG A 253 2.14 20.20 -29.47
N CYS A 254 1.10 19.72 -30.11
CA CYS A 254 1.11 18.50 -30.90
C CYS A 254 0.67 18.83 -32.34
N PRO A 255 1.48 18.54 -33.37
CA PRO A 255 1.09 18.72 -34.76
C PRO A 255 -0.15 17.90 -35.10
N ALA A 256 -1.13 18.51 -35.78
CA ALA A 256 -2.36 17.82 -36.18
C ALA A 256 -2.10 16.74 -37.25
N ASP A 257 -1.10 16.98 -38.09
CA ASP A 257 -0.59 16.13 -39.17
C ASP A 257 0.60 15.25 -38.75
N GLY A 258 0.89 15.18 -37.44
CA GLY A 258 1.97 14.33 -36.92
C GLY A 258 1.70 12.83 -37.10
N PRO A 259 2.70 11.97 -36.80
CA PRO A 259 2.54 10.51 -36.88
C PRO A 259 1.40 10.02 -35.98
N ALA A 260 0.50 9.20 -36.54
CA ALA A 260 -0.66 8.68 -35.82
C ALA A 260 -0.68 7.14 -35.78
N PRO A 261 0.34 6.50 -35.14
CA PRO A 261 0.33 5.05 -34.97
C PRO A 261 -0.78 4.62 -34.01
N ASP A 262 -1.19 3.37 -34.10
CA ASP A 262 -1.94 2.75 -33.00
C ASP A 262 -1.02 2.70 -31.76
N ILE A 263 -1.55 2.98 -30.57
CA ILE A 263 -0.83 2.94 -29.30
C ILE A 263 -1.55 1.96 -28.39
N VAL A 264 -0.91 0.84 -28.08
CA VAL A 264 -1.48 -0.19 -27.20
C VAL A 264 -0.61 -0.35 -25.98
N VAL A 265 -1.18 -0.07 -24.81
CA VAL A 265 -0.53 -0.23 -23.50
C VAL A 265 -1.17 -1.42 -22.80
N VAL A 266 -0.38 -2.49 -22.67
CA VAL A 266 -0.72 -3.70 -21.94
C VAL A 266 -0.04 -3.65 -20.59
N VAL A 267 -0.84 -3.73 -19.52
CA VAL A 267 -0.37 -3.79 -18.15
C VAL A 267 -0.81 -5.12 -17.55
N ILE A 268 0.15 -5.92 -17.08
CA ILE A 268 -0.11 -7.17 -16.37
C ILE A 268 0.12 -6.90 -14.89
N ASP A 269 -0.93 -6.91 -14.06
CA ASP A 269 -0.83 -6.59 -12.63
C ASP A 269 0.20 -7.51 -11.94
N SER A 270 1.06 -6.91 -11.12
CA SER A 270 2.02 -7.64 -10.28
C SER A 270 3.07 -8.44 -11.04
N TRP A 271 3.29 -8.25 -12.35
CA TRP A 271 4.32 -8.97 -13.13
C TRP A 271 5.74 -8.48 -12.83
N ARG A 272 6.57 -9.37 -12.29
CA ARG A 272 7.93 -9.08 -11.83
C ARG A 272 8.99 -9.10 -12.92
N PHE A 273 10.03 -8.29 -12.73
CA PHE A 273 11.17 -8.18 -13.64
C PHE A 273 11.87 -9.52 -13.93
N ASP A 274 11.93 -10.42 -12.96
CA ASP A 274 12.58 -11.73 -13.06
C ASP A 274 11.70 -12.82 -13.68
N MET A 275 10.48 -12.45 -14.11
CA MET A 275 9.52 -13.33 -14.77
C MET A 275 9.37 -13.01 -16.27
N LEU A 276 10.16 -12.08 -16.81
CA LEU A 276 10.35 -11.95 -18.25
C LEU A 276 11.42 -12.96 -18.68
N ASP A 277 11.01 -14.19 -18.89
CA ASP A 277 11.90 -15.32 -19.18
C ASP A 277 11.23 -16.32 -20.15
N PRO A 278 11.99 -17.19 -20.84
CA PRO A 278 11.45 -18.10 -21.85
C PRO A 278 10.56 -19.22 -21.29
N GLU A 279 10.58 -19.49 -19.98
CA GLU A 279 9.73 -20.50 -19.35
C GLU A 279 8.39 -19.89 -18.91
N VAL A 280 8.43 -18.77 -18.18
CA VAL A 280 7.23 -18.16 -17.58
C VAL A 280 6.46 -17.33 -18.60
N THR A 281 7.16 -16.57 -19.44
CA THR A 281 6.56 -15.69 -20.47
C THR A 281 7.15 -15.95 -21.86
N PRO A 282 6.98 -17.15 -22.44
CA PRO A 282 7.59 -17.50 -23.71
C PRO A 282 7.20 -16.55 -24.86
N ASN A 283 5.96 -16.04 -24.89
CA ASN A 283 5.51 -15.17 -25.97
C ASN A 283 6.04 -13.74 -25.82
N LEU A 284 6.02 -13.17 -24.60
CA LEU A 284 6.59 -11.85 -24.33
C LEU A 284 8.12 -11.85 -24.41
N TRP A 285 8.77 -12.95 -24.04
CA TRP A 285 10.20 -13.16 -24.29
C TRP A 285 10.53 -13.10 -25.78
N ARG A 286 9.72 -13.76 -26.62
CA ARG A 286 9.84 -13.68 -28.09
C ARG A 286 9.58 -12.26 -28.60
N LEU A 287 8.56 -11.57 -28.08
CA LEU A 287 8.27 -10.17 -28.40
C LEU A 287 9.47 -9.26 -28.11
N GLY A 288 10.20 -9.52 -27.02
CA GLY A 288 11.43 -8.81 -26.66
C GLY A 288 12.48 -8.80 -27.77
N ARG A 289 12.52 -9.83 -28.64
CA ARG A 289 13.43 -9.91 -29.80
C ARG A 289 13.07 -8.97 -30.95
N GLN A 290 11.98 -8.23 -30.83
CA GLN A 290 11.51 -7.23 -31.79
C GLN A 290 11.09 -5.93 -31.08
N ALA A 291 11.52 -5.74 -29.83
CA ALA A 291 11.14 -4.61 -29.01
C ALA A 291 12.36 -3.97 -28.34
N TRP A 292 12.16 -2.76 -27.86
CA TRP A 292 13.04 -2.16 -26.86
C TRP A 292 12.77 -2.83 -25.51
N VAL A 293 13.82 -3.28 -24.83
CA VAL A 293 13.77 -3.97 -23.54
C VAL A 293 14.52 -3.14 -22.51
N PHE A 294 13.86 -2.75 -21.42
CA PHE A 294 14.46 -1.96 -20.34
C PHE A 294 14.71 -2.86 -19.12
N THR A 295 15.97 -2.96 -18.70
CA THR A 295 16.39 -3.90 -17.64
C THR A 295 16.48 -3.28 -16.24
N ASP A 296 16.55 -1.95 -16.14
CA ASP A 296 16.47 -1.19 -14.89
C ASP A 296 15.26 -0.22 -14.93
N HIS A 297 14.06 -0.80 -15.02
CA HIS A 297 12.79 -0.06 -15.03
C HIS A 297 12.04 -0.21 -13.71
N LEU A 298 11.74 0.91 -13.05
CA LEU A 298 10.92 0.93 -11.84
C LEU A 298 9.51 1.44 -12.11
N SER A 299 8.53 0.77 -11.51
CA SER A 299 7.20 1.32 -11.36
C SER A 299 7.22 2.69 -10.66
N GLY A 300 6.16 3.46 -10.81
CA GLY A 300 5.91 4.66 -9.99
C GLY A 300 5.60 4.35 -8.52
N GLY A 301 5.44 3.07 -8.16
CA GLY A 301 5.18 2.65 -6.79
C GLY A 301 5.16 1.14 -6.60
N ASN A 302 4.76 0.71 -5.40
CA ASN A 302 4.67 -0.71 -5.02
C ASN A 302 3.21 -1.21 -4.96
N ALA A 303 2.28 -0.50 -5.60
CA ALA A 303 0.85 -0.81 -5.61
C ALA A 303 0.20 -0.24 -6.87
N SER A 304 -0.85 -0.91 -7.36
CA SER A 304 -1.53 -0.63 -8.63
C SER A 304 -1.87 0.84 -8.82
N ARG A 305 -2.38 1.48 -7.75
CA ARG A 305 -2.73 2.91 -7.71
C ARG A 305 -1.61 3.78 -8.26
N TYR A 306 -0.40 3.63 -7.73
CA TYR A 306 0.72 4.52 -8.04
C TYR A 306 1.46 4.06 -9.29
N GLY A 307 1.49 2.75 -9.55
CA GLY A 307 2.01 2.18 -10.78
C GLY A 307 1.30 2.71 -12.02
N VAL A 308 0.01 2.38 -12.16
CA VAL A 308 -0.81 2.79 -13.31
C VAL A 308 -0.89 4.33 -13.41
N PHE A 309 -1.02 5.03 -12.28
CA PHE A 309 -1.06 6.49 -12.27
C PHE A 309 0.20 7.10 -12.88
N SER A 310 1.39 6.73 -12.39
CA SER A 310 2.64 7.29 -12.91
C SER A 310 2.90 6.88 -14.36
N LEU A 311 2.55 5.65 -14.73
CA LEU A 311 2.70 5.13 -16.09
C LEU A 311 1.93 5.98 -17.11
N MET A 312 0.67 6.27 -16.80
CA MET A 312 -0.23 6.93 -17.74
C MET A 312 -0.21 8.45 -17.65
N THR A 313 0.19 9.04 -16.52
CA THR A 313 0.20 10.51 -16.33
C THR A 313 1.58 11.15 -16.42
N GLY A 314 2.65 10.34 -16.40
CA GLY A 314 4.02 10.86 -16.31
C GLY A 314 4.33 11.55 -14.98
N LEU A 315 3.44 11.49 -13.99
CA LEU A 315 3.57 12.19 -12.70
C LEU A 315 3.99 11.24 -11.59
N VAL A 316 4.79 11.73 -10.64
CA VAL A 316 5.14 10.96 -9.44
C VAL A 316 3.95 10.83 -8.48
N ALA A 317 3.98 9.81 -7.61
CA ALA A 317 2.89 9.43 -6.73
C ALA A 317 2.29 10.56 -5.86
N SER A 318 3.06 11.61 -5.54
CA SER A 318 2.57 12.76 -4.75
C SER A 318 1.43 13.52 -5.43
N TYR A 319 1.24 13.38 -6.74
CA TYR A 319 0.18 14.06 -7.49
C TYR A 319 -1.15 13.31 -7.54
N TRP A 320 -1.23 12.08 -7.01
CA TRP A 320 -2.46 11.29 -7.02
C TRP A 320 -3.64 12.05 -6.42
N ASP A 321 -3.51 12.55 -5.17
CA ASP A 321 -4.61 13.24 -4.50
C ASP A 321 -4.96 14.61 -5.14
N PRO A 322 -3.98 15.47 -5.50
CA PRO A 322 -4.27 16.68 -6.27
C PRO A 322 -5.02 16.41 -7.59
N MET A 323 -4.59 15.42 -8.38
CA MET A 323 -5.25 15.04 -9.63
C MET A 323 -6.67 14.52 -9.39
N LYS A 324 -6.86 13.66 -8.39
CA LYS A 324 -8.17 13.13 -8.00
C LYS A 324 -9.12 14.24 -7.57
N ARG A 325 -8.69 15.16 -6.69
CA ARG A 325 -9.51 16.29 -6.25
C ARG A 325 -9.90 17.23 -7.39
N ALA A 326 -8.97 17.47 -8.33
CA ALA A 326 -9.22 18.30 -9.50
C ALA A 326 -10.02 17.58 -10.60
N GLN A 327 -10.26 16.26 -10.47
CA GLN A 327 -10.80 15.41 -11.54
C GLN A 327 -10.06 15.62 -12.87
N ARG A 328 -8.74 15.74 -12.80
CA ARG A 328 -7.88 16.01 -13.95
C ARG A 328 -7.23 14.72 -14.44
N GLY A 329 -7.40 14.41 -15.72
CA GLY A 329 -6.81 13.25 -16.37
C GLY A 329 -5.48 13.49 -17.07
N SER A 330 -4.88 12.40 -17.56
CA SER A 330 -3.62 12.45 -18.29
C SER A 330 -3.75 13.33 -19.53
N VAL A 331 -2.74 14.17 -19.77
CA VAL A 331 -2.68 15.01 -20.98
C VAL A 331 -2.53 14.19 -22.27
N LEU A 332 -2.16 12.91 -22.17
CA LEU A 332 -2.17 11.99 -23.32
C LEU A 332 -3.53 11.99 -24.01
N PHE A 333 -4.60 11.91 -23.22
CA PHE A 333 -5.95 11.82 -23.76
C PHE A 333 -6.44 13.12 -24.39
N ASP A 334 -5.90 14.27 -23.96
CA ASP A 334 -6.18 15.55 -24.62
C ASP A 334 -5.60 15.54 -26.05
N ALA A 335 -4.35 15.06 -26.21
CA ALA A 335 -3.70 14.94 -27.51
C ALA A 335 -4.37 13.89 -28.42
N LEU A 336 -4.73 12.73 -27.87
CA LEU A 336 -5.40 11.65 -28.63
C LEU A 336 -6.79 12.09 -29.11
N ARG A 337 -7.58 12.77 -28.25
CA ARG A 337 -8.90 13.30 -28.61
C ARG A 337 -8.81 14.34 -29.72
N ALA A 338 -7.86 15.27 -29.62
CA ALA A 338 -7.65 16.30 -30.64
C ALA A 338 -7.33 15.72 -32.03
N ARG A 339 -6.85 14.47 -32.08
CA ARG A 339 -6.43 13.77 -33.30
C ARG A 339 -7.36 12.64 -33.71
N GLY A 340 -8.57 12.60 -33.14
CA GLY A 340 -9.62 11.67 -33.56
C GLY A 340 -9.34 10.20 -33.23
N TYR A 341 -8.47 9.91 -32.25
CA TYR A 341 -8.20 8.53 -31.85
C TYR A 341 -9.47 7.86 -31.31
N ARG A 342 -9.66 6.59 -31.69
CA ARG A 342 -10.54 5.68 -30.97
C ARG A 342 -9.83 5.29 -29.67
N ILE A 343 -10.52 5.38 -28.54
CA ILE A 343 -9.94 5.10 -27.22
C ILE A 343 -10.69 3.92 -26.64
N LEU A 344 -9.98 2.83 -26.36
CA LEU A 344 -10.49 1.65 -25.68
C LEU A 344 -9.69 1.48 -24.38
N ALA A 345 -10.34 1.44 -23.23
CA ALA A 345 -9.67 1.13 -21.98
C ALA A 345 -10.48 0.09 -21.20
N TYR A 346 -9.86 -1.04 -20.92
CA TYR A 346 -10.46 -2.17 -20.22
C TYR A 346 -9.56 -2.59 -19.06
N GLY A 347 -10.18 -2.95 -17.94
CA GLY A 347 -9.47 -3.49 -16.79
C GLY A 347 -10.20 -4.66 -16.14
N SER A 348 -9.46 -5.72 -15.87
CA SER A 348 -9.95 -6.92 -15.19
C SER A 348 -10.17 -6.68 -13.69
N ALA A 349 -9.23 -6.00 -13.00
CA ALA A 349 -9.39 -5.54 -11.61
C ALA A 349 -10.42 -4.40 -11.45
N GLY A 350 -10.93 -3.86 -12.56
CA GLY A 350 -11.80 -2.68 -12.62
C GLY A 350 -11.03 -1.36 -12.56
N LEU A 351 -11.55 -0.31 -13.20
CA LEU A 351 -10.90 1.01 -13.28
C LEU A 351 -11.46 2.04 -12.27
N ALA A 352 -12.44 1.63 -11.46
CA ALA A 352 -13.09 2.50 -10.47
C ALA A 352 -12.47 2.40 -9.06
N SER A 353 -11.76 1.30 -8.75
CA SER A 353 -11.06 1.12 -7.48
C SER A 353 -9.71 0.41 -7.69
N PRO A 354 -8.57 1.13 -7.61
CA PRO A 354 -8.45 2.57 -7.35
C PRO A 354 -9.17 3.43 -8.41
N PRO A 355 -9.59 4.67 -8.07
CA PRO A 355 -10.34 5.55 -8.97
C PRO A 355 -9.46 6.10 -10.12
N PHE A 356 -9.09 5.25 -11.06
CA PHE A 356 -8.41 5.61 -12.31
C PHE A 356 -9.35 6.39 -13.23
N ASP A 357 -10.65 6.11 -13.16
CA ASP A 357 -11.72 6.84 -13.82
C ASP A 357 -11.81 8.32 -13.37
N ALA A 358 -11.42 8.61 -12.13
CA ALA A 358 -11.40 9.95 -11.53
C ALA A 358 -9.99 10.58 -11.50
N THR A 359 -8.99 9.88 -12.03
CA THR A 359 -7.60 10.34 -12.16
C THR A 359 -7.14 10.14 -13.60
N VAL A 360 -6.40 9.07 -13.91
CA VAL A 360 -5.82 8.75 -15.22
C VAL A 360 -6.76 9.07 -16.40
N PHE A 361 -8.00 8.56 -16.32
CA PHE A 361 -8.98 8.59 -17.39
C PHE A 361 -10.06 9.67 -17.22
N ALA A 362 -9.91 10.61 -16.29
CA ALA A 362 -10.98 11.58 -15.97
C ALA A 362 -11.49 12.37 -17.20
N ASN A 363 -10.60 12.70 -18.15
CA ASN A 363 -10.95 13.45 -19.36
C ASN A 363 -11.63 12.61 -20.45
N VAL A 364 -11.69 11.28 -20.28
CA VAL A 364 -12.21 10.29 -21.22
C VAL A 364 -13.06 9.24 -20.53
N ARG A 365 -13.68 9.60 -19.40
CA ARG A 365 -14.46 8.67 -18.57
C ARG A 365 -15.64 8.04 -19.32
N ASP A 366 -16.17 8.74 -20.32
CA ASP A 366 -17.21 8.26 -21.24
C ASP A 366 -16.73 7.20 -22.23
N ARG A 367 -15.40 6.96 -22.31
CA ARG A 367 -14.75 6.08 -23.30
C ARG A 367 -14.04 4.88 -22.68
N ILE A 368 -14.22 4.64 -21.37
CA ILE A 368 -13.61 3.53 -20.66
C ILE A 368 -14.67 2.53 -20.20
N THR A 369 -14.29 1.27 -20.04
CA THR A 369 -15.12 0.27 -19.37
C THR A 369 -14.64 0.10 -17.94
N LEU A 370 -15.51 0.43 -16.98
CA LEU A 370 -15.14 0.39 -15.56
C LEU A 370 -14.98 -1.02 -15.02
N GLU A 371 -15.75 -1.99 -15.51
CA GLU A 371 -15.71 -3.37 -15.04
C GLU A 371 -15.93 -4.36 -16.20
N ILE A 372 -15.22 -5.48 -16.14
CA ILE A 372 -15.45 -6.65 -17.00
C ILE A 372 -16.14 -7.72 -16.15
N PRO A 373 -17.32 -8.24 -16.55
CA PRO A 373 -18.00 -9.28 -15.78
C PRO A 373 -17.24 -10.62 -15.89
N GLY A 374 -17.19 -11.39 -14.81
CA GLY A 374 -16.59 -12.72 -14.78
C GLY A 374 -16.67 -13.35 -13.38
N ARG A 375 -16.71 -14.68 -13.30
CA ARG A 375 -16.81 -15.43 -12.03
C ARG A 375 -15.46 -15.58 -11.34
N SER A 376 -14.37 -15.57 -12.11
CA SER A 376 -12.99 -15.61 -11.61
C SER A 376 -12.17 -14.48 -12.23
N VAL A 377 -10.96 -14.24 -11.71
CA VAL A 377 -10.05 -13.21 -12.25
C VAL A 377 -9.59 -13.60 -13.64
N ALA A 378 -9.16 -14.86 -13.81
CA ALA A 378 -8.73 -15.38 -15.11
C ALA A 378 -9.86 -15.33 -16.17
N GLU A 379 -11.11 -15.56 -15.77
CA GLU A 379 -12.25 -15.40 -16.68
C GLU A 379 -12.43 -13.94 -17.14
N ARG A 380 -12.21 -12.96 -16.25
CA ARG A 380 -12.29 -11.54 -16.60
C ARG A 380 -11.18 -11.15 -17.57
N ASP A 381 -9.95 -11.64 -17.36
CA ASP A 381 -8.84 -11.41 -18.28
C ASP A 381 -9.15 -11.96 -19.68
N ARG A 382 -9.63 -13.21 -19.78
CA ARG A 382 -10.06 -13.80 -21.05
C ARG A 382 -11.13 -12.95 -21.74
N ARG A 383 -12.18 -12.56 -21.01
CA ARG A 383 -13.31 -11.80 -21.57
C ARG A 383 -12.89 -10.40 -21.99
N MET A 384 -11.97 -9.78 -21.27
CA MET A 384 -11.36 -8.51 -21.65
C MET A 384 -10.62 -8.65 -22.97
N THR A 385 -9.78 -9.68 -23.12
CA THR A 385 -9.07 -9.97 -24.38
C THR A 385 -10.05 -10.21 -25.53
N GLU A 386 -11.04 -11.08 -25.34
CA GLU A 386 -12.07 -11.38 -26.35
C GLU A 386 -12.83 -10.13 -26.78
N ARG A 387 -13.20 -9.27 -25.83
CA ARG A 387 -13.87 -8.01 -26.14
C ARG A 387 -12.97 -7.09 -26.96
N PHE A 388 -11.71 -6.92 -26.56
CA PHE A 388 -10.76 -6.10 -27.33
C PHE A 388 -10.60 -6.63 -28.75
N LEU A 389 -10.43 -7.94 -28.92
CA LEU A 389 -10.29 -8.58 -30.22
C LEU A 389 -11.54 -8.40 -31.09
N ALA A 390 -12.74 -8.49 -30.51
CA ALA A 390 -13.99 -8.27 -31.23
C ALA A 390 -14.19 -6.79 -31.63
N GLU A 391 -13.65 -5.85 -30.87
CA GLU A 391 -13.73 -4.42 -31.13
C GLU A 391 -12.62 -3.90 -32.06
N LEU A 392 -11.56 -4.70 -32.27
CA LEU A 392 -10.45 -4.42 -33.17
C LEU A 392 -10.86 -4.67 -34.62
N ASP A 393 -11.43 -3.65 -35.24
CA ASP A 393 -11.80 -3.65 -36.66
C ASP A 393 -10.56 -3.41 -37.54
N PRO A 394 -10.16 -4.37 -38.40
CA PRO A 394 -9.02 -4.20 -39.30
C PRO A 394 -9.26 -3.11 -40.35
N ASP A 395 -10.50 -2.81 -40.69
CA ASP A 395 -10.87 -1.88 -41.76
C ASP A 395 -11.10 -0.43 -41.24
N ASP A 396 -11.22 -0.24 -39.92
CA ASP A 396 -11.37 1.11 -39.32
C ASP A 396 -10.08 1.93 -39.53
N PRO A 397 -10.12 3.02 -40.32
CA PRO A 397 -8.94 3.79 -40.66
C PRO A 397 -8.46 4.70 -39.52
N ARG A 398 -9.26 4.85 -38.45
CA ARG A 398 -8.93 5.72 -37.32
C ARG A 398 -7.80 5.09 -36.48
N PRO A 399 -6.85 5.92 -36.00
CA PRO A 399 -5.82 5.43 -35.10
C PRO A 399 -6.45 5.04 -33.76
N LEU A 400 -5.92 3.98 -33.15
CA LEU A 400 -6.43 3.39 -31.92
C LEU A 400 -5.47 3.67 -30.76
N PHE A 401 -6.02 4.09 -29.63
CA PHE A 401 -5.38 3.93 -28.34
C PHE A 401 -6.09 2.82 -27.56
N ALA A 402 -5.35 1.84 -27.07
CA ALA A 402 -5.89 0.78 -26.22
C ALA A 402 -5.10 0.67 -24.90
N PHE A 403 -5.82 0.56 -23.79
CA PHE A 403 -5.28 0.21 -22.48
C PHE A 403 -5.91 -1.09 -22.00
N LEU A 404 -5.09 -2.13 -21.82
CA LEU A 404 -5.54 -3.47 -21.40
C LEU A 404 -4.85 -3.82 -20.07
N TYR A 405 -5.65 -3.98 -19.01
CA TYR A 405 -5.13 -4.21 -17.67
C TYR A 405 -5.57 -5.57 -17.10
N TYR A 406 -4.63 -6.50 -17.08
CA TYR A 406 -4.81 -7.90 -16.67
C TYR A 406 -4.53 -8.07 -15.16
N ASP A 407 -5.23 -9.00 -14.49
CA ASP A 407 -5.24 -9.13 -13.02
C ASP A 407 -4.92 -10.56 -12.53
N ALA A 408 -4.84 -11.57 -13.41
CA ALA A 408 -4.63 -12.97 -13.03
C ALA A 408 -3.41 -13.20 -12.11
N PRO A 409 -2.22 -12.61 -12.34
CA PRO A 409 -1.08 -12.80 -11.45
C PRO A 409 -1.32 -12.26 -10.04
N HIS A 410 -1.96 -11.10 -9.93
CA HIS A 410 -2.36 -10.53 -8.64
C HIS A 410 -3.43 -11.38 -7.94
N GLY A 411 -4.38 -11.95 -8.67
CA GLY A 411 -5.34 -12.93 -8.16
C GLY A 411 -4.75 -14.33 -7.89
N LYS A 412 -3.55 -14.62 -8.41
CA LYS A 412 -2.96 -15.96 -8.52
C LYS A 412 -3.97 -16.95 -9.10
N ASP A 413 -4.71 -16.52 -10.10
CA ASP A 413 -5.80 -17.28 -10.71
C ASP A 413 -5.46 -17.63 -12.15
N TYR A 414 -5.83 -18.84 -12.58
CA TYR A 414 -5.64 -19.32 -13.94
C TYR A 414 -6.63 -20.47 -14.18
N PRO A 415 -7.05 -20.70 -15.43
CA PRO A 415 -7.97 -21.79 -15.73
C PRO A 415 -7.31 -23.15 -15.43
N PRO A 416 -8.08 -24.16 -14.99
CA PRO A 416 -7.54 -25.49 -14.68
C PRO A 416 -7.04 -26.26 -15.92
N GLN A 417 -7.42 -25.80 -17.11
CA GLN A 417 -7.05 -26.40 -18.39
C GLN A 417 -6.54 -25.31 -19.37
N PRO A 418 -5.46 -25.59 -20.13
CA PRO A 418 -4.61 -26.79 -20.06
C PRO A 418 -3.85 -26.88 -18.72
N PRO A 419 -3.26 -28.04 -18.37
CA PRO A 419 -2.54 -28.19 -17.12
C PRO A 419 -1.40 -27.16 -17.02
N ALA A 420 -1.34 -26.49 -15.87
CA ALA A 420 -0.35 -25.44 -15.66
C ALA A 420 1.08 -26.01 -15.55
N PRO A 421 2.09 -25.35 -16.14
CA PRO A 421 3.44 -25.91 -16.30
C PRO A 421 4.25 -25.97 -15.00
N PHE A 422 4.05 -25.05 -14.07
CA PHE A 422 4.86 -24.96 -12.85
C PHE A 422 4.21 -25.73 -11.70
N ARG A 423 4.94 -26.70 -11.13
CA ARG A 423 4.51 -27.55 -10.01
C ARG A 423 5.64 -27.72 -8.98
N PRO A 424 5.34 -28.00 -7.70
CA PRO A 424 4.00 -28.09 -7.09
C PRO A 424 3.28 -26.74 -7.02
N VAL A 425 1.96 -26.75 -6.83
CA VAL A 425 1.14 -25.53 -6.66
C VAL A 425 0.40 -25.55 -5.33
N TRP A 426 0.27 -24.39 -4.70
CA TRP A 426 -0.60 -24.26 -3.53
C TRP A 426 -2.06 -24.28 -3.97
N ALA A 427 -2.74 -25.41 -3.71
CA ALA A 427 -4.09 -25.66 -4.23
C ALA A 427 -5.12 -24.63 -3.75
N ARG A 428 -5.03 -24.23 -2.48
CA ARG A 428 -5.89 -23.23 -1.86
C ARG A 428 -5.02 -22.25 -1.09
N ILE A 429 -5.11 -20.98 -1.45
CA ILE A 429 -4.41 -19.91 -0.74
C ILE A 429 -5.07 -19.71 0.61
N ASP A 430 -4.26 -19.77 1.67
CA ASP A 430 -4.63 -19.39 3.02
C ASP A 430 -3.59 -18.39 3.53
N PHE A 431 -3.89 -17.09 3.42
CA PHE A 431 -2.97 -16.03 3.83
C PHE A 431 -2.52 -16.16 5.30
N LEU A 432 -3.29 -16.83 6.17
CA LEU A 432 -2.91 -17.04 7.56
C LEU A 432 -1.73 -18.01 7.73
N ALA A 433 -1.47 -18.87 6.74
CA ALA A 433 -0.34 -19.80 6.73
C ALA A 433 0.99 -19.13 6.36
N LEU A 434 0.96 -17.90 5.83
CA LEU A 434 2.17 -17.16 5.49
C LEU A 434 2.91 -16.74 6.75
N GLY A 435 4.22 -16.98 6.76
CA GLY A 435 5.10 -16.70 7.88
C GLY A 435 6.57 -16.92 7.52
N PRO A 436 7.49 -16.70 8.47
CA PRO A 436 8.93 -16.81 8.21
C PRO A 436 9.37 -18.17 7.66
N ASP A 437 8.72 -19.25 8.11
CA ASP A 437 9.07 -20.64 7.78
C ASP A 437 8.21 -21.23 6.63
N PHE A 438 7.34 -20.43 6.02
CA PHE A 438 6.49 -20.89 4.92
C PHE A 438 7.33 -21.14 3.66
N ASP A 439 7.22 -22.32 3.05
CA ASP A 439 7.87 -22.62 1.76
C ASP A 439 7.22 -21.80 0.63
N PRO A 440 7.94 -20.83 0.03
CA PRO A 440 7.37 -19.97 -1.00
C PRO A 440 7.13 -20.70 -2.33
N VAL A 441 7.75 -21.87 -2.57
CA VAL A 441 7.77 -22.51 -3.90
C VAL A 441 6.37 -22.81 -4.45
N PRO A 442 5.46 -23.47 -3.73
CA PRO A 442 4.12 -23.75 -4.25
C PRO A 442 3.28 -22.49 -4.49
N TYR A 443 3.50 -21.44 -3.69
CA TYR A 443 2.80 -20.16 -3.85
C TYR A 443 3.33 -19.38 -5.06
N ARG A 444 4.66 -19.29 -5.21
CA ARG A 444 5.32 -18.66 -6.36
C ARG A 444 5.02 -19.38 -7.67
N ASN A 445 4.94 -20.71 -7.68
CA ASN A 445 4.54 -21.47 -8.88
C ASN A 445 3.10 -21.18 -9.30
N ARG A 446 2.19 -21.00 -8.32
CA ARG A 446 0.81 -20.58 -8.62
C ARG A 446 0.79 -19.21 -9.30
N TYR A 447 1.60 -18.27 -8.82
CA TYR A 447 1.80 -16.96 -9.45
C TYR A 447 2.42 -17.05 -10.85
N LYS A 448 3.48 -17.86 -11.04
CA LYS A 448 4.08 -18.11 -12.38
C LYS A 448 3.06 -18.65 -13.38
N ASN A 449 2.19 -19.57 -12.96
CA ASN A 449 1.14 -20.13 -13.81
C ASN A 449 0.10 -19.08 -14.25
N ALA A 450 -0.20 -18.11 -13.39
CA ALA A 450 -1.07 -16.99 -13.73
C ALA A 450 -0.41 -16.01 -14.72
N ILE A 451 0.89 -15.72 -14.57
CA ILE A 451 1.65 -14.95 -15.57
C ILE A 451 1.69 -15.68 -16.92
N TRP A 452 1.97 -16.99 -16.89
CA TRP A 452 2.01 -17.81 -18.10
C TRP A 452 0.66 -17.83 -18.83
N TYR A 453 -0.44 -17.74 -18.08
CA TYR A 453 -1.76 -17.59 -18.65
C TYR A 453 -1.94 -16.25 -19.38
N ASP A 454 -1.59 -15.14 -18.72
CA ASP A 454 -1.68 -13.80 -19.33
C ASP A 454 -0.72 -13.62 -20.51
N ASP A 455 0.48 -14.20 -20.47
CA ASP A 455 1.41 -14.23 -21.61
C ASP A 455 0.74 -14.73 -22.90
N ARG A 456 -0.14 -15.74 -22.79
CA ARG A 456 -0.90 -16.29 -23.93
C ARG A 456 -2.08 -15.42 -24.35
N LEU A 457 -2.70 -14.69 -23.43
CA LEU A 457 -3.76 -13.73 -23.78
C LEU A 457 -3.16 -12.51 -24.49
N VAL A 458 -2.03 -12.00 -23.98
CA VAL A 458 -1.30 -10.88 -24.59
C VAL A 458 -0.73 -11.28 -25.94
N ALA A 459 -0.28 -12.52 -26.13
CA ALA A 459 0.11 -13.03 -27.44
C ALA A 459 -0.99 -12.87 -28.50
N GLN A 460 -2.25 -13.20 -28.16
CA GLN A 460 -3.38 -13.04 -29.08
C GLN A 460 -3.64 -11.57 -29.44
N VAL A 461 -3.48 -10.66 -28.47
CA VAL A 461 -3.57 -9.20 -28.69
C VAL A 461 -2.50 -8.75 -29.68
N VAL A 462 -1.24 -9.14 -29.45
CA VAL A 462 -0.12 -8.77 -30.33
C VAL A 462 -0.31 -9.31 -31.74
N GLU A 463 -0.70 -10.58 -31.88
CA GLU A 463 -0.97 -11.20 -33.19
C GLU A 463 -2.11 -10.50 -33.94
N ALA A 464 -3.18 -10.11 -33.24
CA ALA A 464 -4.30 -9.40 -33.86
C ALA A 464 -3.91 -7.99 -34.33
N LEU A 465 -3.09 -7.31 -33.54
CA LEU A 465 -2.51 -6.01 -33.90
C LEU A 465 -1.59 -6.13 -35.13
N GLU A 466 -0.74 -7.16 -35.17
CA GLU A 466 0.08 -7.43 -36.36
C GLU A 466 -0.75 -7.70 -37.61
N ARG A 467 -1.85 -8.46 -37.48
CA ARG A 467 -2.80 -8.69 -38.60
C ARG A 467 -3.50 -7.41 -39.07
N ARG A 468 -3.70 -6.43 -38.19
CA ARG A 468 -4.28 -5.12 -38.55
C ARG A 468 -3.35 -4.32 -39.49
N GLY A 469 -2.05 -4.60 -39.51
CA GLY A 469 -1.11 -4.06 -40.50
C GLY A 469 -0.86 -2.55 -40.44
N ARG A 470 -1.32 -1.87 -39.38
CA ARG A 470 -1.08 -0.43 -39.17
C ARG A 470 0.23 -0.18 -38.43
N PRO A 471 0.87 1.00 -38.60
CA PRO A 471 1.96 1.41 -37.71
C PRO A 471 1.47 1.42 -36.27
N GLN A 472 2.18 0.73 -35.38
CA GLN A 472 1.76 0.56 -33.99
C GLN A 472 2.93 0.63 -33.01
N VAL A 473 2.66 1.22 -31.85
CA VAL A 473 3.51 1.21 -30.66
C VAL A 473 2.84 0.32 -29.63
N VAL A 474 3.45 -0.82 -29.33
CA VAL A 474 2.95 -1.76 -28.30
C VAL A 474 3.86 -1.70 -27.09
N VAL A 475 3.30 -1.29 -25.96
CA VAL A 475 3.96 -1.23 -24.65
C VAL A 475 3.43 -2.39 -23.82
N VAL A 476 4.31 -3.23 -23.28
CA VAL A 476 3.94 -4.29 -22.33
C VAL A 476 4.76 -4.11 -21.07
N THR A 477 4.09 -3.97 -19.92
CA THR A 477 4.73 -3.76 -18.63
C THR A 477 3.85 -4.27 -17.48
N SER A 478 4.27 -3.99 -16.25
CA SER A 478 3.49 -4.21 -15.03
C SER A 478 3.27 -2.88 -14.32
N ASP A 479 2.27 -2.81 -13.45
CA ASP A 479 2.06 -1.71 -12.52
C ASP A 479 2.95 -1.80 -11.25
N HIS A 480 3.32 -2.99 -10.80
CA HIS A 480 4.27 -3.25 -9.71
C HIS A 480 4.73 -4.71 -9.71
N GLY A 481 5.56 -5.10 -8.73
CA GLY A 481 5.95 -6.49 -8.49
C GLY A 481 5.26 -7.10 -7.27
N GLU A 482 5.51 -8.38 -7.00
CA GLU A 482 5.00 -9.10 -5.84
C GLU A 482 6.07 -9.95 -5.13
N GLU A 483 6.28 -9.71 -3.84
CA GLU A 483 7.29 -10.41 -3.05
C GLU A 483 6.77 -11.72 -2.43
N PHE A 484 7.61 -12.74 -2.42
CA PHE A 484 7.40 -14.05 -1.80
C PHE A 484 8.47 -14.30 -0.71
N ASN A 485 8.71 -13.27 0.11
CA ASN A 485 9.71 -13.22 1.18
C ASN A 485 11.19 -13.30 0.73
N GLU A 486 11.53 -12.87 -0.48
CA GLU A 486 12.92 -12.88 -0.94
C GLU A 486 13.86 -11.97 -0.13
N THR A 487 13.34 -10.95 0.56
CA THR A 487 14.14 -10.11 1.46
C THR A 487 14.41 -10.76 2.83
N GLY A 488 13.72 -11.86 3.16
CA GLY A 488 13.82 -12.52 4.46
C GLY A 488 13.19 -11.73 5.62
N GLY A 489 12.42 -10.67 5.33
CA GLY A 489 11.74 -9.83 6.31
C GLY A 489 10.30 -10.24 6.64
N ASN A 490 9.89 -11.44 6.21
CA ASN A 490 8.51 -11.92 6.26
C ASN A 490 7.55 -10.97 5.51
N PHE A 491 7.95 -10.55 4.32
CA PHE A 491 7.14 -9.72 3.42
C PHE A 491 6.53 -10.59 2.33
N TRP A 492 5.20 -10.57 2.23
CA TRP A 492 4.45 -11.37 1.27
C TRP A 492 3.46 -10.46 0.55
N GLY A 493 3.50 -10.43 -0.77
CA GLY A 493 2.68 -9.53 -1.57
C GLY A 493 3.38 -8.22 -1.92
N HIS A 494 2.58 -7.17 -2.05
CA HIS A 494 2.99 -5.83 -2.45
C HIS A 494 2.54 -4.78 -1.42
N ASN A 495 2.75 -3.50 -1.72
CA ASN A 495 2.39 -2.35 -0.88
C ASN A 495 3.12 -2.25 0.48
N SER A 496 4.05 -3.15 0.80
CA SER A 496 4.69 -3.22 2.11
C SER A 496 6.07 -2.55 2.15
N ASN A 497 6.81 -2.63 1.03
CA ASN A 497 8.16 -2.11 0.90
C ASN A 497 8.48 -1.66 -0.53
N PHE A 498 9.68 -1.12 -0.74
CA PHE A 498 10.15 -0.64 -2.04
C PHE A 498 11.38 -1.41 -2.54
N SER A 499 11.48 -2.70 -2.17
CA SER A 499 12.51 -3.59 -2.71
C SER A 499 12.28 -3.87 -4.19
N PRO A 500 13.29 -4.31 -4.97
CA PRO A 500 13.12 -4.67 -6.39
C PRO A 500 11.94 -5.60 -6.64
N TRP A 501 11.67 -6.52 -5.71
CA TRP A 501 10.59 -7.49 -5.81
C TRP A 501 9.20 -6.86 -5.86
N GLN A 502 9.03 -5.65 -5.30
CA GLN A 502 7.76 -4.93 -5.30
C GLN A 502 7.71 -3.77 -6.30
N VAL A 503 8.84 -3.23 -6.76
CA VAL A 503 8.85 -2.02 -7.61
C VAL A 503 9.55 -2.15 -8.96
N GLN A 504 10.39 -3.17 -9.17
CA GLN A 504 11.07 -3.37 -10.46
C GLN A 504 10.20 -4.27 -11.34
N VAL A 505 9.95 -3.81 -12.56
CA VAL A 505 9.01 -4.46 -13.49
C VAL A 505 9.60 -4.57 -14.89
N PRO A 506 9.16 -5.54 -15.72
CA PRO A 506 9.54 -5.58 -17.12
C PRO A 506 8.97 -4.37 -17.87
N LEU A 507 9.69 -3.91 -18.89
CA LEU A 507 9.15 -2.95 -19.86
C LEU A 507 9.64 -3.33 -21.26
N LEU A 508 8.68 -3.65 -22.12
CA LEU A 508 8.86 -3.89 -23.54
C LEU A 508 8.17 -2.78 -24.33
N VAL A 509 8.85 -2.17 -25.30
CA VAL A 509 8.27 -1.18 -26.22
C VAL A 509 8.58 -1.59 -27.66
N ARG A 510 7.59 -2.15 -28.37
CA ARG A 510 7.68 -2.49 -29.79
C ARG A 510 7.21 -1.31 -30.63
N TRP A 511 8.15 -0.65 -31.30
CA TRP A 511 7.88 0.40 -32.28
C TRP A 511 7.43 -0.18 -33.64
N PRO A 512 6.84 0.65 -34.53
CA PRO A 512 6.57 0.24 -35.90
C PRO A 512 7.84 -0.31 -36.56
N GLY A 513 7.73 -1.46 -37.22
CA GLY A 513 8.86 -2.16 -37.84
C GLY A 513 9.65 -3.11 -36.92
N GLY A 514 9.45 -3.07 -35.60
CA GLY A 514 9.93 -4.11 -34.67
C GLY A 514 11.46 -4.21 -34.54
N THR A 515 12.10 -3.22 -33.90
CA THR A 515 13.56 -3.22 -33.68
C THR A 515 13.91 -3.71 -32.28
N HIS A 516 14.80 -4.71 -32.19
CA HIS A 516 15.37 -5.13 -30.91
C HIS A 516 16.42 -4.13 -30.40
N ARG A 517 16.27 -3.68 -29.15
CA ARG A 517 17.31 -2.91 -28.44
C ARG A 517 17.21 -3.12 -26.95
N VAL A 518 18.33 -3.31 -26.27
CA VAL A 518 18.36 -3.43 -24.79
C VAL A 518 18.89 -2.14 -24.18
N PHE A 519 18.18 -1.63 -23.17
CA PHE A 519 18.56 -0.47 -22.39
C PHE A 519 18.80 -0.87 -20.93
N THR A 520 19.92 -0.41 -20.39
CA THR A 520 20.38 -0.71 -19.03
C THR A 520 20.43 0.52 -18.13
N HIS A 521 20.17 1.71 -18.68
CA HIS A 521 20.11 2.93 -17.89
C HIS A 521 18.82 2.99 -17.05
N PRO A 522 18.84 3.68 -15.89
CA PRO A 522 17.67 3.76 -15.03
C PRO A 522 16.49 4.47 -15.70
N THR A 523 15.33 3.81 -15.70
CA THR A 523 14.06 4.37 -16.15
C THR A 523 12.97 4.17 -15.10
N SER A 524 11.86 4.89 -15.25
CA SER A 524 10.67 4.71 -14.42
C SER A 524 9.39 4.95 -15.21
N HIS A 525 8.25 4.46 -14.73
CA HIS A 525 6.94 4.67 -15.35
C HIS A 525 6.64 6.11 -15.78
N VAL A 526 7.12 7.11 -15.04
CA VAL A 526 6.95 8.52 -15.38
C VAL A 526 7.55 8.91 -16.75
N ASP A 527 8.42 8.08 -17.30
CA ASP A 527 9.13 8.28 -18.56
C ASP A 527 8.31 7.84 -19.78
N LEU A 528 7.28 7.01 -19.60
CA LEU A 528 6.48 6.52 -20.73
C LEU A 528 5.70 7.66 -21.40
N LEU A 529 5.05 8.52 -20.62
CA LEU A 529 4.23 9.61 -21.18
C LEU A 529 5.03 10.56 -22.10
N PRO A 530 6.20 11.08 -21.70
CA PRO A 530 7.06 11.84 -22.61
C PRO A 530 7.45 11.10 -23.88
N THR A 531 7.70 9.79 -23.81
CA THR A 531 8.01 8.99 -25.00
C THR A 531 6.80 8.82 -25.92
N LEU A 532 5.60 8.61 -25.40
CA LEU A 532 4.40 8.53 -26.24
C LEU A 532 4.06 9.89 -26.87
N LEU A 533 4.12 10.98 -26.11
CA LEU A 533 3.81 12.31 -26.64
C LEU A 533 4.89 12.80 -27.62
N GLY A 534 6.16 12.70 -27.26
CA GLY A 534 7.27 13.17 -28.09
C GLY A 534 7.55 12.23 -29.26
N ASP A 535 7.94 10.99 -28.95
CA ASP A 535 8.51 10.07 -29.94
C ASP A 535 7.42 9.39 -30.81
N ALA A 536 6.25 9.06 -30.24
CA ALA A 536 5.17 8.41 -30.99
C ALA A 536 4.22 9.39 -31.69
N LEU A 537 3.88 10.50 -31.03
CA LEU A 537 2.91 11.48 -31.51
C LEU A 537 3.55 12.74 -32.13
N GLY A 538 4.86 12.95 -31.97
CA GLY A 538 5.55 14.12 -32.54
C GLY A 538 5.26 15.44 -31.81
N CYS A 539 4.78 15.41 -30.57
CA CYS A 539 4.55 16.63 -29.79
C CYS A 539 5.87 17.30 -29.42
N THR A 540 5.90 18.63 -29.49
CA THR A 540 7.12 19.45 -29.28
C THR A 540 7.15 20.17 -27.93
N SER A 541 6.12 19.99 -27.10
CA SER A 541 6.11 20.51 -25.74
C SER A 541 7.28 19.95 -24.93
N PRO A 542 8.01 20.77 -24.15
CA PRO A 542 9.05 20.28 -23.26
C PRO A 542 8.47 19.31 -22.21
N PRO A 543 9.05 18.11 -21.99
CA PRO A 543 8.53 17.13 -21.04
C PRO A 543 8.28 17.69 -19.64
N GLY A 544 9.17 18.54 -19.13
CA GLY A 544 9.01 19.18 -17.82
C GLY A 544 7.77 20.06 -17.67
N SER A 545 7.08 20.41 -18.75
CA SER A 545 5.81 21.16 -18.72
C SER A 545 4.58 20.29 -18.46
N TYR A 546 4.67 18.96 -18.58
CA TYR A 546 3.54 18.05 -18.44
C TYR A 546 3.86 16.69 -17.80
N ALA A 547 5.12 16.43 -17.46
CA ALA A 547 5.53 15.19 -16.79
C ALA A 547 6.67 15.45 -15.79
N ASN A 548 6.83 14.53 -14.84
CA ASN A 548 8.02 14.41 -14.01
C ASN A 548 9.15 13.70 -14.75
N GLY A 549 8.82 12.71 -15.59
CA GLY A 549 9.79 11.93 -16.35
C GLY A 549 10.34 12.63 -17.59
N ARG A 550 11.14 11.88 -18.34
CA ARG A 550 11.80 12.26 -19.59
C ARG A 550 11.70 11.08 -20.58
N PRO A 551 11.99 11.24 -21.88
CA PRO A 551 11.91 10.14 -22.82
C PRO A 551 12.70 8.90 -22.36
N LEU A 552 12.15 7.71 -22.57
CA LEU A 552 12.75 6.42 -22.17
C LEU A 552 14.16 6.22 -22.73
N ILE A 553 14.46 6.76 -23.91
CA ILE A 553 15.79 6.66 -24.54
C ILE A 553 16.81 7.66 -24.01
N ASP A 554 16.42 8.56 -23.11
CA ASP A 554 17.32 9.53 -22.51
C ASP A 554 18.25 8.85 -21.48
N THR A 555 19.49 8.68 -21.90
CA THR A 555 20.57 8.06 -21.13
C THR A 555 21.29 9.02 -20.18
N SER A 556 20.82 10.26 -20.02
CA SER A 556 21.43 11.19 -19.06
C SER A 556 21.41 10.62 -17.63
N PRO A 557 22.35 10.99 -16.76
CA PRO A 557 22.37 10.46 -15.39
C PRO A 557 21.03 10.65 -14.67
N ARG A 558 20.58 9.63 -13.95
CA ARG A 558 19.39 9.70 -13.09
C ARG A 558 19.80 9.38 -11.66
N PRO A 559 20.10 10.39 -10.83
CA PRO A 559 20.60 10.17 -9.48
C PRO A 559 19.55 9.58 -8.53
N PHE A 560 18.25 9.72 -8.85
CA PHE A 560 17.17 9.17 -8.03
C PHE A 560 15.89 8.85 -8.82
N ARG A 561 15.03 8.05 -8.22
CA ARG A 561 13.65 7.77 -8.67
C ARG A 561 12.69 7.91 -7.49
N VAL A 562 11.57 8.61 -7.69
CA VAL A 562 10.51 8.77 -6.68
C VAL A 562 9.49 7.65 -6.83
N LEU A 563 9.16 6.98 -5.73
CA LEU A 563 8.25 5.84 -5.66
C LEU A 563 7.14 6.13 -4.65
N GLY A 564 5.92 5.65 -4.94
CA GLY A 564 4.75 5.79 -4.09
C GLY A 564 4.25 4.48 -3.48
N SER A 565 3.70 4.59 -2.29
CA SER A 565 2.90 3.56 -1.63
C SER A 565 1.78 4.25 -0.86
N TRP A 566 0.85 3.47 -0.31
CA TRP A 566 -0.24 4.03 0.49
C TRP A 566 0.30 4.78 1.72
N GLY A 567 0.17 6.11 1.68
CA GLY A 567 0.63 7.00 2.76
C GLY A 567 2.15 7.22 2.82
N ARG A 568 2.94 6.60 1.93
CA ARG A 568 4.41 6.66 1.93
C ARG A 568 4.95 7.10 0.58
N ILE A 569 6.01 7.90 0.62
CA ILE A 569 6.79 8.28 -0.55
C ILE A 569 8.23 7.85 -0.29
N ALA A 570 8.89 7.33 -1.32
CA ALA A 570 10.26 6.89 -1.25
C ALA A 570 11.10 7.51 -2.36
N VAL A 571 12.39 7.72 -2.08
CA VAL A 571 13.39 8.14 -3.05
C VAL A 571 14.47 7.06 -3.11
N ALA A 572 14.54 6.35 -4.24
CA ALA A 572 15.57 5.35 -4.49
C ALA A 572 16.80 6.03 -5.11
N SER A 573 17.96 5.93 -4.48
CA SER A 573 19.22 6.55 -4.92
C SER A 573 20.43 5.78 -4.41
N GLY A 574 21.42 5.52 -5.29
CA GLY A 574 22.71 4.93 -4.90
C GLY A 574 22.61 3.59 -4.17
N GLY A 575 21.69 2.71 -4.57
CA GLY A 575 21.47 1.40 -3.92
C GLY A 575 20.73 1.48 -2.58
N ARG A 576 20.22 2.66 -2.21
CA ARG A 576 19.46 2.89 -0.98
C ARG A 576 18.06 3.41 -1.32
N VAL A 577 17.12 3.21 -0.41
CA VAL A 577 15.79 3.79 -0.49
C VAL A 577 15.51 4.60 0.76
N PHE A 578 15.16 5.87 0.57
CA PHE A 578 14.80 6.81 1.64
C PHE A 578 13.30 6.97 1.66
N VAL A 579 12.64 6.53 2.73
CA VAL A 579 11.19 6.49 2.85
C VAL A 579 10.73 7.53 3.87
N SER A 580 9.74 8.34 3.49
CA SER A 580 8.98 9.20 4.41
C SER A 580 7.51 8.78 4.43
N GLU A 581 6.90 8.91 5.59
CA GLU A 581 5.46 8.72 5.79
C GLU A 581 4.91 9.98 6.46
N GLN A 582 3.92 10.65 5.86
CA GLN A 582 3.21 11.77 6.50
C GLN A 582 4.14 12.82 7.17
N MET A 583 5.23 13.23 6.49
CA MET A 583 6.22 14.22 6.98
C MET A 583 7.09 13.75 8.17
N ARG A 584 7.11 12.45 8.47
CA ARG A 584 8.01 11.84 9.47
C ARG A 584 9.47 11.78 9.02
N PRO A 585 10.43 11.59 9.96
CA PRO A 585 11.85 11.44 9.65
C PRO A 585 12.07 10.39 8.56
N LEU A 586 13.02 10.67 7.68
CA LEU A 586 13.43 9.71 6.66
C LEU A 586 14.02 8.46 7.28
N GLU A 587 13.48 7.32 6.88
CA GLU A 587 14.06 6.01 7.13
C GLU A 587 14.83 5.56 5.90
N ALA A 588 16.02 5.01 6.08
CA ALA A 588 16.85 4.52 5.00
C ALA A 588 16.89 2.99 5.03
N TYR A 589 16.82 2.38 3.85
CA TYR A 589 16.88 0.93 3.65
C TYR A 589 17.88 0.60 2.54
N ASP A 590 18.54 -0.54 2.64
CA ASP A 590 19.24 -1.15 1.51
C ASP A 590 18.22 -1.56 0.44
N TYR A 591 18.43 -1.18 -0.82
CA TYR A 591 17.45 -1.39 -1.88
C TYR A 591 17.16 -2.87 -2.10
N ARG A 592 18.20 -3.74 -2.14
CA ARG A 592 18.04 -5.15 -2.52
C ARG A 592 17.52 -6.01 -1.38
N THR A 593 18.05 -5.82 -0.18
CA THR A 593 17.75 -6.65 0.99
C THR A 593 16.64 -6.09 1.86
N TRP A 594 16.23 -4.85 1.62
CA TRP A 594 15.28 -4.11 2.46
C TRP A 594 15.68 -4.05 3.95
N ARG A 595 16.97 -4.21 4.27
CA ARG A 595 17.47 -4.06 5.64
C ARG A 595 17.59 -2.58 6.02
N PRO A 596 17.20 -2.19 7.23
CA PRO A 596 17.27 -0.79 7.65
C PRO A 596 18.72 -0.32 7.82
N LEU A 597 18.97 0.93 7.45
CA LEU A 597 20.25 1.63 7.51
C LEU A 597 20.10 2.89 8.38
N PRO A 598 19.97 2.77 9.72
CA PRO A 598 19.60 3.89 10.60
C PRO A 598 20.60 5.06 10.59
N GLN A 599 21.86 4.80 10.23
CA GLN A 599 22.91 5.82 10.12
C GLN A 599 23.04 6.41 8.72
N ALA A 600 22.39 5.83 7.71
CA ALA A 600 22.43 6.39 6.37
C ALA A 600 21.66 7.72 6.34
N ARG A 601 22.24 8.68 5.62
CA ARG A 601 21.66 10.00 5.40
C ARG A 601 21.54 10.21 3.89
N PRO A 602 20.45 10.85 3.44
CA PRO A 602 20.29 11.13 2.03
C PRO A 602 21.22 12.27 1.62
N ASP A 603 21.61 12.28 0.34
CA ASP A 603 22.27 13.44 -0.26
C ASP A 603 21.29 14.62 -0.32
N GLY A 604 21.72 15.78 0.21
CA GLY A 604 20.87 16.97 0.29
C GLY A 604 20.43 17.51 -1.06
N ALA A 605 21.27 17.43 -2.09
CA ALA A 605 20.93 17.85 -3.45
C ALA A 605 19.90 16.88 -4.07
N VAL A 606 20.07 15.58 -3.83
CA VAL A 606 19.10 14.56 -4.27
C VAL A 606 17.73 14.78 -3.64
N MET A 607 17.66 15.05 -2.33
CA MET A 607 16.39 15.33 -1.66
C MET A 607 15.75 16.63 -2.14
N ALA A 608 16.54 17.69 -2.33
CA ALA A 608 16.02 18.95 -2.87
C ALA A 608 15.43 18.77 -4.28
N ALA A 609 16.11 18.00 -5.14
CA ALA A 609 15.62 17.68 -6.48
C ALA A 609 14.33 16.83 -6.43
N ALA A 610 14.27 15.81 -5.56
CA ALA A 610 13.07 14.99 -5.38
C ALA A 610 11.87 15.83 -4.88
N LEU A 611 12.08 16.75 -3.93
CA LEU A 611 11.04 17.67 -3.46
C LEU A 611 10.58 18.63 -4.57
N ALA A 612 11.49 19.09 -5.42
CA ALA A 612 11.15 19.90 -6.58
C ALA A 612 10.29 19.12 -7.58
N GLU A 613 10.58 17.84 -7.82
CA GLU A 613 9.73 16.97 -8.65
C GLU A 613 8.32 16.81 -8.05
N MET A 614 8.24 16.57 -6.74
CA MET A 614 6.99 16.36 -6.01
C MET A 614 6.08 17.61 -5.94
N SER A 615 6.61 18.79 -6.27
CA SER A 615 5.90 20.08 -6.17
C SER A 615 5.84 20.90 -7.47
N ARG A 616 6.55 20.49 -8.52
CA ARG A 616 6.58 21.14 -9.85
C ARG A 616 5.21 21.60 -10.39
N PHE A 617 4.15 20.82 -10.21
CA PHE A 617 2.81 21.11 -10.73
C PHE A 617 1.84 21.65 -9.67
N LEU A 618 2.35 22.18 -8.55
CA LEU A 618 1.54 22.78 -7.50
C LEU A 618 1.85 24.29 -7.43
N ALA A 619 0.82 25.11 -7.52
CA ALA A 619 0.93 26.53 -7.23
C ALA A 619 1.11 26.74 -5.72
N ARG A 620 2.06 27.60 -5.34
CA ARG A 620 2.31 27.99 -3.94
C ARG A 620 1.18 28.84 -3.39
#